data_AF-A0A7G8VCJ0-F1
#
_entry.id   AF-A0A7G8VCJ0-F1
#
_cell.length_a   1.000
_cell.length_b   1.000
_cell.length_c   1.000
_cell.angle_alpha   90.00
_cell.angle_beta   90.00
_cell.angle_gamma   90.00
#
_symmetry.space_group_name_H-M   'P 1'
#
loop_
_entity.id
_entity.type
_entity.pdbx_description
1 polymer ?
#
loop_
_entity_poly.entity_id
_entity_poly.type
_entity_poly.pdbx_seq_one_letter_code
_entity_poly.pdbx_strand_id
1 'polypeptide(L)' 'MSIRFGTSRDGMPIEVQIVSIWLAESTLSRAASLLESISAVHDFHPVL' A
#
# COMPACT_ATOMS: atom_id res chain seq x y z
N MET A 1 5.72 2.53 7.24
CA MET A 1 5.86 1.84 5.93
C MET A 1 4.95 2.51 4.92
N SER A 2 5.22 2.36 3.62
CA SER A 2 4.36 2.88 2.55
C SER A 2 3.91 1.72 1.66
N ILE A 3 2.66 1.76 1.22
CA ILE A 3 2.10 0.79 0.28
C ILE A 3 1.41 1.53 -0.88
N ARG A 4 1.43 0.95 -2.07
CA ARG A 4 0.67 1.45 -3.20
C ARG A 4 -0.78 0.99 -3.09
N PHE A 5 -1.72 1.93 -3.02
CA PHE A 5 -3.13 1.61 -2.78
C PHE A 5 -4.05 2.04 -3.93
N GLY A 6 -3.65 3.02 -4.73
CA GLY A 6 -4.49 3.55 -5.80
C GLY A 6 -3.73 4.24 -6.90
N THR A 7 -4.50 4.78 -7.85
CA THR A 7 -4.03 5.68 -8.90
C THR A 7 -4.85 6.96 -8.87
N SER A 8 -4.22 8.10 -9.16
CA SER A 8 -4.92 9.35 -9.41
C SER A 8 -5.75 9.24 -10.70
N ARG A 9 -6.58 10.26 -10.96
CA ARG A 9 -7.35 10.35 -12.21
C ARG A 9 -6.48 10.33 -13.46
N ASP A 10 -5.25 10.83 -13.33
CA ASP A 10 -4.28 10.93 -14.42
C ASP A 10 -3.38 9.67 -14.51
N GLY A 11 -3.72 8.61 -13.77
CA GLY A 11 -2.97 7.35 -13.77
C GLY A 11 -1.71 7.35 -12.90
N MET A 12 -1.45 8.42 -12.15
CA MET A 12 -0.27 8.51 -11.28
C MET A 12 -0.45 7.61 -10.04
N PRO A 13 0.57 6.83 -9.63
CA PRO A 13 0.50 6.03 -8.40
C PRO A 13 0.20 6.88 -7.16
N ILE A 14 -0.70 6.42 -6.30
CA ILE A 14 -0.93 6.99 -4.96
C ILE A 14 -0.49 5.97 -3.91
N GLU A 15 0.36 6.43 -3.00
CA GLU A 15 0.81 5.67 -1.84
C GLU A 15 0.04 6.05 -0.57
N VAL A 16 -0.06 5.09 0.34
CA VAL A 16 -0.60 5.28 1.68
C VAL A 16 0.49 4.94 2.70
N GLN A 17 0.74 5.86 3.63
CA GLN A 17 1.70 5.66 4.71
C GLN A 17 1.00 5.07 5.94
N ILE A 18 1.52 3.94 6.41
CA ILE A 18 1.07 3.25 7.62
C ILE A 18 2.12 3.47 8.71
N VAL A 19 1.67 3.88 9.89
CA VAL A 19 2.49 4.15 11.07
C VAL A 19 1.93 3.34 12.25
N SER A 20 2.82 2.78 13.06
CA SER A 20 2.48 2.07 14.28
C SER A 20 3.20 2.68 15.48
N ILE A 21 2.83 2.23 16.68
CA ILE A 21 3.63 2.43 17.88
C ILE A 21 4.97 1.70 17.77
N TRP A 22 5.90 2.03 18.67
CA TRP A 22 7.19 1.35 18.81
C TRP A 22 7.01 -0.15 19.09
N LEU A 23 7.89 -0.98 18.51
CA LEU A 23 7.93 -2.44 18.66
C LEU A 23 6.59 -3.14 18.29
N ALA A 24 5.93 -2.67 17.23
CA ALA A 24 4.69 -3.24 16.70
C ALA A 24 4.80 -3.63 15.22
N GLU A 25 5.98 -4.09 14.79
CA GLU A 25 6.31 -4.43 13.40
C GLU A 25 5.39 -5.52 12.84
N SER A 26 5.00 -6.51 13.65
CA SER A 26 4.09 -7.57 13.23
C SER A 26 2.69 -7.04 12.93
N THR A 27 2.20 -6.09 13.72
CA THR A 27 0.92 -5.40 13.48
C THR A 27 1.01 -4.51 12.25
N LEU A 28 2.11 -3.76 12.11
CA LEU A 28 2.37 -2.91 10.96
C LEU A 28 2.37 -3.71 9.65
N SER A 29 3.09 -4.84 9.63
CA SER A 29 3.17 -5.74 8.48
C SER A 29 1.84 -6.44 8.20
N ARG A 30 1.12 -6.92 9.23
CA ARG A 30 -0.21 -7.52 9.06
C ARG A 30 -1.21 -6.52 8.48
N ALA A 31 -1.20 -5.28 8.96
CA ALA A 31 -2.08 -4.23 8.45
C ALA A 31 -1.80 -3.93 6.96
N ALA A 32 -0.53 -3.85 6.58
CA ALA A 32 -0.17 -3.71 5.17
C ALA A 32 -0.61 -4.88 4.31
N SER A 33 -0.39 -6.12 4.75
CA SER A 33 -0.83 -7.31 4.00
C SER A 33 -2.34 -7.34 3.80
N LEU A 34 -3.12 -6.94 4.81
CA LEU A 34 -4.58 -6.81 4.67
C LEU A 34 -4.97 -5.72 3.66
N LEU A 35 -4.30 -4.56 3.70
CA LEU A 35 -4.56 -3.47 2.76
C LEU A 35 -4.14 -3.83 1.33
N GLU A 36 -3.03 -4.56 1.16
CA GLU A 36 -2.59 -5.08 -0.13
C GLU A 36 -3.61 -6.08 -0.70
N SER A 37 -4.20 -6.94 0.14
CA SER A 37 -5.18 -7.94 -0.31
C SER A 37 -6.48 -7.36 -0.89
N ILE A 38 -6.78 -6.10 -0.58
CA ILE A 38 -7.95 -5.36 -1.08
C ILE A 38 -7.55 -4.21 -2.02
N SER A 39 -6.25 -4.07 -2.33
CA SER A 39 -5.74 -2.97 -3.13
C SER A 39 -6.17 -3.11 -4.59
N ALA A 40 -6.75 -2.05 -5.16
CA ALA A 40 -7.20 -2.02 -6.55
C ALA A 40 -6.04 -1.96 -7.57
N VAL A 41 -4.80 -1.85 -7.09
CA VAL A 41 -3.59 -1.66 -7.91
C VAL A 41 -2.57 -2.78 -7.78
N HIS A 42 -2.97 -3.92 -7.20
CA HIS A 42 -2.10 -5.08 -7.00
C HIS A 42 -1.46 -5.59 -8.31
N ASP A 43 -2.22 -5.61 -9.41
CA ASP A 43 -1.77 -6.11 -10.73
C ASP A 43 -1.41 -4.98 -11.72
N PHE A 44 -1.29 -3.73 -11.26
CA PHE A 44 -0.86 -2.64 -12.12
C PHE A 44 0.67 -2.58 -12.21
N HIS A 45 1.20 -3.07 -13.33
CA HIS A 45 2.62 -2.98 -13.66
C HIS A 45 2.90 -1.82 -14.61
N PRO A 46 4.02 -1.09 -14.44
CA PRO A 46 4.43 -0.09 -15.41
C PRO A 46 4.75 -0.76 -16.76
N VAL A 47 4.20 -0.21 -17.84
CA VAL A 47 4.63 -0.52 -19.21
C VAL A 47 5.92 0.25 -19.42
N LEU A 48 7.05 -0.46 -19.36
CA LEU A 48 8.38 0.07 -19.66
C LEU A 48 8.57 0.28 -21.17
#